data_AF-A0A956KDQ1-F1
#
_entry.id   AF-A0A956KDQ1-F1
#
_cell.length_a   1.000
_cell.length_b   1.000
_cell.length_c   1.000
_cell.angle_alpha   90.00
_cell.angle_beta   90.00
_cell.angle_gamma   90.00
#
_symmetry.space_group_name_H-M   'P 1'
#
loop_
_entity.id
_entity.type
_entity.pdbx_description
1 polymer ?
#
loop_
_entity_poly.entity_id
_entity_poly.type
_entity_poly.pdbx_seq_one_letter_code
_entity_poly.pdbx_strand_id
1 'polypeptide(L)'
;MSWLARGVFVLLTGVCAGCLVGLEHQLSCGDGHVDTLAGEECEPGLPNTYVDACQGTSRPLGEAACDPVTCTIINDIDQCGFCGDGILDKGAGEQCDGEELDGQKCPAGGVLQCHDCMIDDTACELCGNGFPNFGEECDYKEVHDPDDLFVEKLCTALPAPFGSIPYGSGTTSTCGEDCRWSRLPCSYCGNGKVDGELPLGFTNGTLMSPEEVCDGPLVKTSELDAFCASTCGGDEKVRCAFTCADDCLALQQTTDPQCCIKKGETCPDPDGLYPCCWEIDNPGSLESPCSGELIDGKPTEGARCR
;
A
#
# COMPACT_ATOMS: atom_id res chain seq x y z
N MET A 1 0.09 -40.33 -125.69
CA MET A 1 -0.57 -41.65 -125.71
C MET A 1 -0.55 -42.21 -124.30
N SER A 2 -1.75 -42.46 -123.75
CA SER A 2 -2.14 -43.40 -122.67
C SER A 2 -1.09 -43.91 -121.67
N TRP A 3 -1.39 -43.90 -120.36
CA TRP A 3 -1.77 -45.09 -119.58
C TRP A 3 -1.99 -44.76 -118.09
N LEU A 4 -3.01 -45.42 -117.52
CA LEU A 4 -3.46 -45.44 -116.13
C LEU A 4 -2.48 -46.17 -115.20
N ALA A 5 -2.41 -45.81 -113.91
CA ALA A 5 -2.28 -46.77 -112.81
C ALA A 5 -2.67 -46.18 -111.44
N ARG A 6 -3.42 -47.00 -110.69
CA ARG A 6 -3.99 -46.81 -109.34
C ARG A 6 -2.92 -46.93 -108.24
N GLY A 7 -3.21 -46.42 -107.03
CA GLY A 7 -2.70 -47.10 -105.83
C GLY A 7 -2.61 -46.32 -104.52
N VAL A 8 -3.51 -46.67 -103.60
CA VAL A 8 -3.34 -46.78 -102.14
C VAL A 8 -3.22 -45.49 -101.31
N PHE A 9 -4.31 -45.16 -100.62
CA PHE A 9 -4.35 -44.24 -99.48
C PHE A 9 -4.17 -45.07 -98.19
N VAL A 10 -3.04 -44.93 -97.51
CA VAL A 10 -2.82 -45.50 -96.17
C VAL A 10 -3.25 -44.47 -95.14
N LEU A 11 -4.31 -44.78 -94.40
CA LEU A 11 -4.79 -44.01 -93.25
C LEU A 11 -3.92 -44.37 -92.03
N LEU A 12 -3.04 -43.45 -91.63
CA LEU A 12 -2.23 -43.56 -90.41
C LEU A 12 -3.05 -42.99 -89.24
N THR A 13 -3.75 -43.87 -88.54
CA THR A 13 -4.33 -43.58 -87.22
C THR A 13 -3.22 -43.58 -86.16
N GLY A 14 -2.75 -42.39 -85.79
CA GLY A 14 -1.87 -42.21 -84.63
C GLY A 14 -2.66 -42.34 -83.34
N VAL A 15 -2.48 -43.47 -82.63
CA VAL A 15 -2.96 -43.64 -81.26
C VAL A 15 -2.02 -42.85 -80.35
N CYS A 16 -2.45 -41.67 -79.90
CA CYS A 16 -1.82 -41.00 -78.77
C CYS A 16 -2.13 -41.80 -77.51
N ALA A 17 -1.22 -42.69 -77.11
CA ALA A 17 -1.21 -43.24 -75.76
C ALA A 17 -0.88 -42.10 -74.80
N GLY A 18 -1.92 -41.45 -74.25
CA GLY A 18 -1.75 -40.57 -73.10
C GLY A 18 -1.19 -41.40 -71.95
N CYS A 19 0.04 -41.12 -71.54
CA CYS A 19 0.55 -41.62 -70.27
C CYS A 19 -0.33 -41.00 -69.19
N LEU A 20 -1.20 -41.80 -68.58
CA LEU A 20 -1.74 -41.49 -67.26
C LEU A 20 -0.55 -41.53 -66.30
N VAL A 21 0.12 -40.39 -66.14
CA VAL A 21 1.11 -40.23 -65.08
C VAL A 21 0.29 -40.24 -63.80
N GLY A 22 0.19 -41.39 -63.15
CA GLY A 22 -0.18 -41.41 -61.75
C GLY A 22 0.88 -40.57 -61.04
N LEU A 23 0.52 -39.40 -60.54
CA LEU A 23 1.36 -38.72 -59.58
C LEU A 23 1.44 -39.67 -58.38
N GLU A 24 2.54 -40.40 -58.25
CA GLU A 24 2.88 -41.06 -57.01
C GLU A 24 3.05 -39.93 -55.98
N HIS A 25 2.07 -39.79 -55.09
CA HIS A 25 2.15 -38.87 -53.96
C HIS A 25 3.19 -39.50 -53.02
N GLN A 26 4.45 -39.09 -53.20
CA GLN A 26 5.54 -39.48 -52.32
C GLN A 26 5.65 -38.42 -51.23
N LEU A 27 5.74 -38.85 -49.96
CA LEU A 27 5.91 -37.98 -48.80
C LEU A 27 7.06 -36.99 -49.06
N SER A 28 6.78 -35.69 -49.02
CA SER A 28 7.68 -34.62 -49.43
C SER A 28 7.73 -33.53 -48.35
N CYS A 29 8.15 -33.95 -47.17
CA CYS A 29 8.15 -33.07 -46.00
C CYS A 29 9.09 -31.87 -46.17
N GLY A 30 8.61 -30.67 -45.84
CA GLY A 30 9.41 -29.43 -45.92
C GLY A 30 9.27 -28.70 -47.25
N ASP A 31 8.32 -29.09 -48.12
CA ASP A 31 8.13 -28.48 -49.43
C ASP A 31 7.18 -27.27 -49.42
N GLY A 32 6.62 -26.95 -48.25
CA GLY A 32 5.70 -25.84 -48.05
C GLY A 32 4.25 -26.17 -48.39
N HIS A 33 3.89 -27.45 -48.48
CA HIS A 33 2.53 -27.94 -48.63
C HIS A 33 2.24 -29.10 -47.66
N VAL A 34 0.95 -29.37 -47.38
CA VAL A 34 0.53 -30.56 -46.61
C VAL A 34 -0.20 -31.50 -47.57
N ASP A 35 0.46 -32.57 -47.96
CA ASP A 35 -0.09 -33.63 -48.80
C ASP A 35 -0.71 -34.75 -47.98
N THR A 36 -2.00 -34.58 -47.67
CA THR A 36 -2.79 -35.58 -46.95
C THR A 36 -2.95 -36.92 -47.69
N LEU A 37 -2.76 -36.98 -49.02
CA LEU A 37 -2.81 -38.23 -49.78
C LEU A 37 -1.49 -39.01 -49.68
N ALA A 38 -0.38 -38.31 -49.45
CA ALA A 38 0.92 -38.90 -49.11
C ALA A 38 1.04 -39.29 -47.62
N GLY A 39 0.09 -38.84 -46.79
CA GLY A 39 0.03 -39.15 -45.35
C GLY A 39 0.65 -38.08 -44.44
N GLU A 40 0.83 -36.86 -44.93
CA GLU A 40 1.32 -35.74 -44.11
C GLU A 40 0.22 -35.20 -43.19
N GLU A 41 0.57 -34.95 -41.93
CA GLU A 41 -0.31 -34.34 -40.93
C GLU A 41 -0.02 -32.84 -40.75
N CYS A 42 1.22 -32.43 -41.02
CA CYS A 42 1.71 -31.06 -40.86
C CYS A 42 2.84 -30.75 -41.85
N GLU A 43 3.22 -29.48 -41.95
CA GLU A 43 4.36 -29.01 -42.76
C GLU A 43 5.26 -28.11 -41.90
N PRO A 44 6.56 -28.44 -41.70
CA PRO A 44 7.46 -27.67 -40.85
C PRO A 44 7.57 -26.17 -41.22
N GLY A 45 7.47 -25.85 -42.50
CA GLY A 45 7.46 -24.47 -43.02
C GLY A 45 6.14 -23.72 -42.84
N LEU A 46 5.08 -24.38 -42.36
CA LEU A 46 3.73 -23.82 -42.18
C LEU A 46 3.24 -24.02 -40.73
N PRO A 47 3.65 -23.15 -39.77
CA PRO A 47 3.32 -23.29 -38.35
C PRO A 47 1.82 -23.49 -38.05
N ASN A 48 0.94 -22.82 -38.80
CA ASN A 48 -0.51 -22.93 -38.64
C ASN A 48 -1.08 -24.35 -38.90
N THR A 49 -0.26 -25.30 -39.34
CA THR A 49 -0.65 -26.70 -39.54
C THR A 49 -0.43 -27.56 -38.30
N TYR A 50 0.34 -27.10 -37.31
CA TYR A 50 0.68 -27.90 -36.12
C TYR A 50 0.66 -27.13 -34.80
N VAL A 51 0.89 -25.82 -34.75
CA VAL A 51 1.08 -25.09 -33.46
C VAL A 51 -0.10 -25.24 -32.49
N ASP A 52 -1.33 -25.32 -33.01
CA ASP A 52 -2.54 -25.50 -32.21
C ASP A 52 -2.87 -26.97 -31.90
N ALA A 53 -2.03 -27.93 -32.31
CA ALA A 53 -2.34 -29.36 -32.17
C ALA A 53 -2.26 -29.88 -30.72
N CYS A 54 -1.81 -29.06 -29.78
CA CYS A 54 -2.00 -29.31 -28.35
C CYS A 54 -3.47 -29.07 -27.93
N GLN A 55 -4.18 -28.14 -28.57
CA GLN A 55 -5.54 -27.74 -28.19
C GLN A 55 -6.54 -28.91 -28.31
N GLY A 56 -7.35 -29.09 -27.27
CA GLY A 56 -8.37 -30.16 -27.23
C GLY A 56 -7.80 -31.56 -26.94
N THR A 57 -6.51 -31.66 -26.63
CA THR A 57 -5.90 -32.88 -26.07
C THR A 57 -5.92 -32.83 -24.53
N SER A 58 -5.38 -33.87 -23.87
CA SER A 58 -5.11 -33.86 -22.43
C SER A 58 -3.86 -33.03 -22.05
N ARG A 59 -3.32 -32.25 -22.99
CA ARG A 59 -2.18 -31.34 -22.80
C ARG A 59 -2.41 -30.09 -23.65
N PRO A 60 -3.33 -29.20 -23.26
CA PRO A 60 -3.82 -28.14 -24.13
C PRO A 60 -2.89 -26.93 -24.24
N LEU A 61 -1.92 -26.78 -23.35
CA LEU A 61 -0.97 -25.68 -23.38
C LEU A 61 0.34 -26.07 -24.06
N GLY A 62 1.04 -25.08 -24.63
CA GLY A 62 2.25 -25.27 -25.42
C GLY A 62 2.01 -25.18 -26.92
N GLU A 63 3.08 -25.30 -27.69
CA GLU A 63 3.06 -25.31 -29.16
C GLU A 63 3.55 -26.68 -29.61
N ALA A 64 2.70 -27.42 -30.32
CA ALA A 64 3.13 -28.69 -30.91
C ALA A 64 4.24 -28.42 -31.95
N ALA A 65 4.96 -29.47 -32.34
CA ALA A 65 5.96 -29.40 -33.41
C ALA A 65 5.54 -30.27 -34.59
N CYS A 66 6.15 -30.03 -35.75
CA CYS A 66 6.06 -30.94 -36.88
C CYS A 66 7.40 -31.66 -37.06
N ASP A 67 7.38 -32.99 -37.14
CA ASP A 67 8.59 -33.76 -37.42
C ASP A 67 9.09 -33.41 -38.84
N PRO A 68 10.33 -32.90 -39.01
CA PRO A 68 10.84 -32.44 -40.29
C PRO A 68 11.18 -33.57 -41.28
N VAL A 69 11.12 -34.83 -40.83
CA VAL A 69 11.42 -36.01 -41.61
C VAL A 69 10.14 -36.76 -41.96
N THR A 70 9.22 -36.89 -41.01
CA THR A 70 8.00 -37.68 -41.19
C THR A 70 6.74 -36.86 -41.46
N CYS A 71 6.77 -35.53 -41.28
CA CYS A 71 5.61 -34.65 -41.41
C CYS A 71 4.41 -35.10 -40.54
N THR A 72 4.72 -35.66 -39.38
CA THR A 72 3.75 -36.03 -38.35
C THR A 72 3.76 -35.00 -37.23
N ILE A 73 2.60 -34.78 -36.62
CA ILE A 73 2.49 -33.87 -35.48
C ILE A 73 3.17 -34.49 -34.26
N ILE A 74 4.02 -33.71 -33.60
CA ILE A 74 4.64 -34.04 -32.32
C ILE A 74 3.98 -33.17 -31.25
N ASN A 75 3.12 -33.78 -30.43
CA ASN A 75 2.40 -33.13 -29.35
C ASN A 75 2.59 -33.88 -28.01
N ASP A 76 3.82 -34.34 -27.77
CA ASP A 76 4.16 -35.09 -26.56
C ASP A 76 4.41 -34.16 -25.36
N ILE A 77 5.00 -34.67 -24.28
CA ILE A 77 5.15 -33.94 -23.02
C ILE A 77 6.18 -32.81 -23.12
N ASP A 78 7.08 -32.89 -24.10
CA ASP A 78 8.12 -31.90 -24.33
C ASP A 78 7.59 -30.68 -25.11
N GLN A 79 6.48 -30.83 -25.84
CA GLN A 79 5.84 -29.74 -26.60
C GLN A 79 4.55 -29.24 -25.96
N CYS A 80 3.75 -30.15 -25.40
CA CYS A 80 2.46 -29.83 -24.82
C CYS A 80 2.47 -30.09 -23.29
N GLY A 81 2.02 -29.11 -22.52
CA GLY A 81 1.88 -29.18 -21.07
C GLY A 81 0.48 -29.63 -20.66
N PHE A 82 0.40 -30.35 -19.53
CA PHE A 82 -0.86 -30.78 -18.89
C PHE A 82 -1.72 -29.61 -18.43
N CYS A 83 -1.03 -28.53 -18.05
CA CYS A 83 -1.66 -27.34 -17.54
C CYS A 83 -2.82 -26.81 -18.39
N GLY A 84 -3.94 -26.51 -17.75
CA GLY A 84 -5.16 -26.02 -18.38
C GLY A 84 -6.04 -27.12 -18.99
N ASP A 85 -5.78 -28.40 -18.72
CA ASP A 85 -6.61 -29.52 -19.20
C ASP A 85 -7.83 -29.80 -18.31
N GLY A 86 -7.94 -29.07 -17.20
CA GLY A 86 -8.98 -29.22 -16.19
C GLY A 86 -8.74 -30.36 -15.20
N ILE A 87 -7.54 -30.95 -15.19
CA ILE A 87 -7.12 -32.03 -14.29
C ILE A 87 -5.84 -31.60 -13.58
N LEU A 88 -5.89 -31.54 -12.25
CA LEU A 88 -4.68 -31.23 -11.47
C LEU A 88 -3.71 -32.42 -11.43
N ASP A 89 -2.64 -32.37 -12.22
CA ASP A 89 -1.62 -33.41 -12.34
C ASP A 89 -0.45 -33.22 -11.35
N LYS A 90 -0.72 -33.42 -10.05
CA LYS A 90 0.30 -33.30 -8.99
C LYS A 90 1.56 -34.15 -9.22
N GLY A 91 1.41 -35.30 -9.88
CA GLY A 91 2.53 -36.19 -10.22
C GLY A 91 3.48 -35.62 -11.28
N ALA A 92 2.99 -34.69 -12.10
CA ALA A 92 3.75 -33.93 -13.08
C ALA A 92 4.29 -32.60 -12.53
N GLY A 93 3.91 -32.23 -11.30
CA GLY A 93 4.41 -31.04 -10.60
C GLY A 93 3.48 -29.84 -10.60
N GLU A 94 2.23 -29.99 -11.07
CA GLU A 94 1.25 -28.91 -11.06
C GLU A 94 0.77 -28.58 -9.66
N GLN A 95 0.66 -27.28 -9.38
CA GLN A 95 0.07 -26.75 -8.15
C GLN A 95 -1.39 -26.30 -8.33
N CYS A 96 -1.79 -26.06 -9.58
CA CYS A 96 -3.12 -25.65 -9.98
C CYS A 96 -3.36 -26.02 -11.46
N ASP A 97 -4.61 -26.07 -11.89
CA ASP A 97 -5.02 -26.16 -13.29
C ASP A 97 -6.24 -25.25 -13.54
N GLY A 98 -6.04 -24.14 -14.26
CA GLY A 98 -7.12 -23.18 -14.52
C GLY A 98 -7.74 -22.62 -13.23
N GLU A 99 -9.00 -23.00 -12.95
CA GLU A 99 -9.71 -22.64 -11.71
C GLU A 99 -9.55 -23.67 -10.57
N GLU A 100 -8.99 -24.85 -10.86
CA GLU A 100 -8.69 -25.86 -9.85
C GLU A 100 -7.38 -25.49 -9.14
N LEU A 101 -7.50 -24.91 -7.94
CA LEU A 101 -6.38 -24.39 -7.16
C LEU A 101 -5.94 -25.35 -6.03
N ASP A 102 -6.31 -26.63 -6.10
CA ASP A 102 -6.05 -27.64 -5.05
C ASP A 102 -6.63 -27.25 -3.67
N GLY A 103 -7.73 -26.51 -3.67
CA GLY A 103 -8.33 -25.96 -2.45
C GLY A 103 -7.51 -24.85 -1.77
N GLN A 104 -6.43 -24.37 -2.38
CA GLN A 104 -5.67 -23.23 -1.87
C GLN A 104 -6.50 -21.95 -1.91
N LYS A 105 -6.27 -21.08 -0.92
CA LYS A 105 -6.95 -19.80 -0.74
C LYS A 105 -5.94 -18.75 -0.32
N CYS A 106 -6.15 -17.50 -0.74
CA CYS A 106 -5.35 -16.41 -0.23
C CYS A 106 -5.49 -16.34 1.31
N PRO A 107 -4.40 -16.05 2.05
CA PRO A 107 -4.43 -16.01 3.50
C PRO A 107 -5.41 -14.98 4.10
N ALA A 108 -5.49 -13.79 3.49
CA ALA A 108 -6.28 -12.70 4.04
C ALA A 108 -7.48 -12.27 3.17
N GLY A 109 -7.47 -12.60 1.88
CA GLY A 109 -8.43 -12.10 0.90
C GLY A 109 -7.79 -12.00 -0.48
N GLY A 110 -8.53 -11.53 -1.47
CA GLY A 110 -8.06 -11.42 -2.85
C GLY A 110 -8.34 -12.67 -3.71
N VAL A 111 -7.63 -12.78 -4.84
CA VAL A 111 -7.85 -13.81 -5.86
C VAL A 111 -6.54 -14.52 -6.15
N LEU A 112 -6.50 -15.83 -5.88
CA LEU A 112 -5.44 -16.71 -6.38
C LEU A 112 -5.67 -16.98 -7.86
N GLN A 113 -4.59 -17.00 -8.62
CA GLN A 113 -4.62 -17.37 -10.03
C GLN A 113 -3.70 -18.56 -10.27
N CYS A 114 -4.03 -19.32 -11.30
CA CYS A 114 -3.11 -20.31 -11.83
C CYS A 114 -2.34 -19.70 -13.01
N HIS A 115 -1.02 -19.65 -12.89
CA HIS A 115 -0.15 -19.16 -13.96
C HIS A 115 0.97 -20.17 -14.18
N ASP A 116 1.08 -20.68 -15.41
CA ASP A 116 2.06 -21.72 -15.78
C ASP A 116 2.06 -22.92 -14.80
N CYS A 117 0.87 -23.32 -14.36
CA CYS A 117 0.62 -24.40 -13.38
C CYS A 117 1.26 -24.23 -12.01
N MET A 118 1.65 -22.99 -11.71
CA MET A 118 2.06 -22.54 -10.41
C MET A 118 0.99 -21.63 -9.84
N ILE A 119 0.85 -21.69 -8.52
CA ILE A 119 0.02 -20.75 -7.81
C ILE A 119 0.64 -19.35 -7.94
N ASP A 120 -0.14 -18.41 -8.47
CA ASP A 120 0.17 -16.99 -8.45
C ASP A 120 -0.66 -16.32 -7.36
N ASP A 121 0.04 -15.89 -6.30
CA ASP A 121 -0.51 -15.20 -5.14
C ASP A 121 -0.29 -13.67 -5.21
N THR A 122 0.18 -13.14 -6.34
CA THR A 122 0.47 -11.70 -6.49
C THR A 122 -0.78 -10.83 -6.29
N ALA A 123 -1.96 -11.37 -6.57
CA ALA A 123 -3.26 -10.70 -6.36
C ALA A 123 -3.92 -11.03 -5.01
N CYS A 124 -3.21 -11.73 -4.11
CA CYS A 124 -3.67 -11.93 -2.74
C CYS A 124 -3.47 -10.67 -1.90
N GLU A 125 -4.45 -10.42 -1.03
CA GLU A 125 -4.28 -9.44 0.04
C GLU A 125 -3.34 -10.04 1.10
N LEU A 126 -2.30 -9.29 1.44
CA LEU A 126 -1.36 -9.66 2.50
C LEU A 126 -1.89 -9.23 3.87
N CYS A 127 -2.64 -8.13 3.91
CA CYS A 127 -3.13 -7.56 5.14
C CYS A 127 -4.20 -8.43 5.80
N GLY A 128 -3.93 -8.91 7.02
CA GLY A 128 -4.80 -9.83 7.73
C GLY A 128 -4.43 -11.28 7.50
N ASN A 129 -3.18 -11.57 7.12
CA ASN A 129 -2.64 -12.92 7.03
C ASN A 129 -2.06 -13.42 8.37
N GLY A 130 -2.07 -12.55 9.39
CA GLY A 130 -1.58 -12.84 10.74
C GLY A 130 -0.11 -12.49 10.95
N PHE A 131 0.55 -11.85 9.98
CA PHE A 131 1.95 -11.46 10.04
C PHE A 131 2.16 -10.08 9.39
N PRO A 132 2.88 -9.14 10.02
CA PRO A 132 3.22 -7.87 9.38
C PRO A 132 4.13 -8.08 8.15
N ASN A 133 3.65 -7.71 6.96
CA ASN A 133 4.38 -7.84 5.70
C ASN A 133 5.10 -6.53 5.30
N PHE A 134 5.91 -6.59 4.24
CA PHE A 134 6.60 -5.39 3.74
C PHE A 134 5.58 -4.35 3.25
N GLY A 135 5.65 -3.14 3.83
CA GLY A 135 4.73 -2.04 3.52
C GLY A 135 3.56 -1.90 4.50
N GLU A 136 3.34 -2.91 5.36
CA GLU A 136 2.38 -2.88 6.46
C GLU A 136 3.03 -2.32 7.73
N GLU A 137 2.26 -1.66 8.59
CA GLU A 137 2.74 -1.23 9.91
C GLU A 137 2.41 -2.26 11.01
N CYS A 138 1.40 -3.08 10.77
CA CYS A 138 0.86 -4.12 11.65
C CYS A 138 -0.05 -5.07 10.84
N ASP A 139 -0.45 -6.19 11.43
CA ASP A 139 -1.50 -7.06 10.87
C ASP A 139 -2.65 -7.23 11.89
N TYR A 140 -3.90 -7.02 11.48
CA TYR A 140 -5.05 -7.05 12.39
C TYR A 140 -5.49 -8.45 12.81
N LYS A 141 -5.02 -9.50 12.12
CA LYS A 141 -5.20 -10.90 12.52
C LYS A 141 -3.96 -11.45 13.21
N GLU A 142 -2.93 -10.63 13.46
CA GLU A 142 -1.76 -11.04 14.21
C GLU A 142 -2.19 -11.62 15.55
N VAL A 143 -1.94 -12.92 15.74
CA VAL A 143 -2.22 -13.60 17.00
C VAL A 143 -1.02 -13.33 17.89
N HIS A 144 -1.12 -12.29 18.73
CA HIS A 144 -0.19 -12.15 19.83
C HIS A 144 -0.41 -13.33 20.79
N ASP A 145 0.68 -14.00 21.19
CA ASP A 145 0.64 -15.02 22.23
C ASP A 145 -0.04 -14.41 23.48
N PRO A 146 -0.97 -15.09 24.16
CA PRO A 146 -1.61 -14.57 25.36
C PRO A 146 -0.61 -14.16 26.48
N ASP A 147 0.62 -14.68 26.46
CA ASP A 147 1.70 -14.28 27.36
C ASP A 147 2.55 -13.09 26.84
N ASP A 148 2.37 -12.69 25.57
CA ASP A 148 2.98 -11.49 24.98
C ASP A 148 2.05 -10.30 25.22
N LEU A 149 2.38 -9.53 26.25
CA LEU A 149 1.72 -8.25 26.57
C LEU A 149 1.61 -7.43 25.28
N PHE A 150 0.36 -7.18 24.84
CA PHE A 150 0.02 -6.33 23.69
C PHE A 150 1.08 -5.26 23.46
N VAL A 151 1.75 -5.31 22.30
CA VAL A 151 2.83 -4.36 22.00
C VAL A 151 2.19 -3.00 21.76
N GLU A 152 2.02 -2.23 22.84
CA GLU A 152 1.61 -0.84 22.74
C GLU A 152 2.62 -0.07 21.90
N LYS A 153 2.12 0.55 20.84
CA LYS A 153 2.91 1.36 19.94
C LYS A 153 2.76 2.83 20.32
N LEU A 154 3.87 3.47 20.64
CA LEU A 154 3.92 4.91 20.86
C LEU A 154 3.63 5.64 19.55
N CYS A 155 2.67 6.58 19.58
CA CYS A 155 2.33 7.39 18.42
C CYS A 155 3.50 8.27 17.94
N THR A 156 4.40 8.68 18.84
CA THR A 156 5.63 9.42 18.49
C THR A 156 6.60 8.63 17.60
N ALA A 157 6.45 7.30 17.53
CA ALA A 157 7.22 6.43 16.64
C ALA A 157 6.49 6.12 15.32
N LEU A 158 5.26 6.62 15.13
CA LEU A 158 4.47 6.38 13.93
C LEU A 158 4.71 7.49 12.88
N PRO A 159 4.64 7.15 11.59
CA PRO A 159 4.65 8.15 10.54
C PRO A 159 3.37 8.99 10.62
N ALA A 160 3.52 10.30 10.59
CA ALA A 160 2.42 11.24 10.58
C ALA A 160 1.86 11.43 9.16
N PRO A 161 0.53 11.57 9.01
CA PRO A 161 -0.12 11.68 7.71
C PRO A 161 0.07 13.04 7.04
N PHE A 162 0.39 14.10 7.80
CA PHE A 162 0.41 15.47 7.30
C PHE A 162 1.75 16.16 7.50
N GLY A 163 2.35 16.63 6.40
CA GLY A 163 3.32 17.73 6.42
C GLY A 163 4.60 17.54 7.24
N SER A 164 4.96 16.31 7.61
CA SER A 164 6.07 16.01 8.55
C SER A 164 5.88 16.57 9.97
N ILE A 165 4.64 16.85 10.39
CA ILE A 165 4.35 17.21 11.79
C ILE A 165 4.20 15.89 12.57
N PRO A 166 5.14 15.52 13.46
CA PRO A 166 5.04 14.27 14.21
C PRO A 166 3.95 14.37 15.28
N TYR A 167 3.36 13.23 15.63
CA TYR A 167 2.56 13.12 16.85
C TYR A 167 3.43 13.41 18.07
N GLY A 168 2.88 14.09 19.06
CA GLY A 168 3.54 14.40 20.33
C GLY A 168 3.27 13.36 21.41
N SER A 169 2.11 12.69 21.36
CA SER A 169 1.66 11.76 22.41
C SER A 169 0.64 10.73 21.92
N GLY A 170 0.28 9.81 22.82
CA GLY A 170 -0.67 8.72 22.57
C GLY A 170 0.00 7.36 22.40
N THR A 171 -0.78 6.31 22.65
CA THR A 171 -0.42 4.91 22.42
C THR A 171 -1.54 4.20 21.68
N THR A 172 -1.18 3.31 20.76
CA THR A 172 -2.13 2.51 20.00
C THR A 172 -1.72 1.05 20.03
N SER A 173 -2.72 0.17 20.14
CA SER A 173 -2.55 -1.29 20.11
C SER A 173 -3.51 -1.93 19.11
N THR A 174 -4.26 -1.12 18.36
CA THR A 174 -5.28 -1.60 17.44
C THR A 174 -4.78 -1.41 16.02
N CYS A 175 -4.71 -2.51 15.26
CA CYS A 175 -4.43 -2.47 13.84
C CYS A 175 -5.74 -2.37 13.03
N GLY A 176 -5.77 -1.53 11.99
CA GLY A 176 -6.89 -1.42 11.06
C GLY A 176 -6.89 -2.52 10.00
N GLU A 177 -8.00 -2.65 9.27
CA GLU A 177 -8.12 -3.54 8.09
C GLU A 177 -7.24 -3.09 6.91
N ASP A 178 -6.67 -1.88 6.98
CA ASP A 178 -5.68 -1.35 6.05
C ASP A 178 -4.23 -1.62 6.50
N CYS A 179 -4.02 -2.44 7.53
CA CYS A 179 -2.73 -2.81 8.10
C CYS A 179 -1.86 -1.63 8.53
N ARG A 180 -2.55 -0.62 9.07
CA ARG A 180 -1.95 0.53 9.74
C ARG A 180 -2.42 0.59 11.18
N TRP A 181 -1.56 1.07 12.06
CA TRP A 181 -1.97 1.29 13.44
C TRP A 181 -3.08 2.35 13.49
N SER A 182 -4.11 2.12 14.31
CA SER A 182 -5.14 3.12 14.54
C SER A 182 -4.51 4.40 15.08
N ARG A 183 -4.83 5.52 14.45
CA ARG A 183 -4.36 6.85 14.86
C ARG A 183 -5.35 7.59 15.76
N LEU A 184 -6.48 6.97 16.07
CA LEU A 184 -7.49 7.52 16.98
C LEU A 184 -6.92 7.94 18.35
N PRO A 185 -6.03 7.15 18.98
CA PRO A 185 -5.47 7.53 20.27
C PRO A 185 -4.30 8.52 20.17
N CYS A 186 -3.84 8.83 18.96
CA CYS A 186 -2.68 9.69 18.76
C CYS A 186 -3.08 11.16 18.87
N SER A 187 -2.18 11.98 19.40
CA SER A 187 -2.34 13.42 19.51
C SER A 187 -1.07 14.14 19.07
N TYR A 188 -1.23 15.36 18.58
CA TYR A 188 -0.11 16.25 18.30
C TYR A 188 0.44 16.89 19.59
N CYS A 189 -0.31 16.79 20.69
CA CYS A 189 0.04 17.37 21.99
C CYS A 189 1.39 16.85 22.49
N GLY A 190 2.30 17.78 22.77
CA GLY A 190 3.65 17.50 23.23
C GLY A 190 4.69 17.42 22.11
N ASN A 191 4.36 17.86 20.89
CA ASN A 191 5.30 17.96 19.77
C ASN A 191 6.09 19.28 19.78
N GLY A 192 5.79 20.18 20.72
CA GLY A 192 6.44 21.47 20.88
C GLY A 192 5.88 22.57 19.97
N LYS A 193 4.62 22.44 19.52
CA LYS A 193 3.88 23.45 18.76
C LYS A 193 2.43 23.43 19.18
N VAL A 194 1.79 24.60 19.19
CA VAL A 194 0.33 24.66 19.36
C VAL A 194 -0.30 24.51 17.99
N ASP A 195 -0.83 23.33 17.71
CA ASP A 195 -1.40 22.99 16.41
C ASP A 195 -2.89 23.36 16.29
N GLY A 196 -3.34 23.54 15.05
CA GLY A 196 -4.75 23.63 14.71
C GLY A 196 -5.40 22.26 14.60
N GLU A 197 -6.60 22.19 14.03
CA GLU A 197 -7.17 20.89 13.62
C GLU A 197 -6.31 20.27 12.52
N LEU A 198 -5.71 19.11 12.80
CA LEU A 198 -4.85 18.38 11.87
C LEU A 198 -5.39 16.96 11.63
N PRO A 199 -5.22 16.38 10.43
CA PRO A 199 -5.64 15.00 10.19
C PRO A 199 -4.88 14.01 11.09
N LEU A 200 -5.58 13.09 11.74
CA LEU A 200 -4.96 12.00 12.51
C LEU A 200 -4.67 10.78 11.65
N GLY A 201 -5.44 10.50 10.59
CA GLY A 201 -5.30 9.29 9.78
C GLY A 201 -4.96 9.55 8.31
N PHE A 202 -4.63 8.47 7.60
CA PHE A 202 -4.41 8.49 6.14
C PHE A 202 -5.72 8.30 5.34
N THR A 203 -6.80 7.90 6.01
CA THR A 203 -8.13 7.70 5.41
C THR A 203 -8.82 9.04 5.20
N ASN A 204 -8.84 9.53 3.96
CA ASN A 204 -9.69 10.59 3.38
C ASN A 204 -10.35 11.59 4.36
N GLY A 205 -9.55 12.21 5.24
CA GLY A 205 -9.89 13.40 6.02
C GLY A 205 -11.04 13.29 7.03
N THR A 206 -11.52 12.11 7.40
CA THR A 206 -12.67 12.01 8.34
C THR A 206 -12.24 12.11 9.80
N LEU A 207 -10.99 11.80 10.12
CA LEU A 207 -10.48 11.84 11.48
C LEU A 207 -9.49 12.99 11.66
N MET A 208 -9.91 13.99 12.43
CA MET A 208 -9.14 15.19 12.75
C MET A 208 -8.81 15.22 14.24
N SER A 209 -7.64 15.73 14.58
CA SER A 209 -7.29 16.08 15.94
C SER A 209 -8.10 17.33 16.34
N PRO A 210 -8.47 17.45 17.62
CA PRO A 210 -8.92 18.73 18.13
C PRO A 210 -7.84 19.80 17.99
N GLU A 211 -8.25 21.06 17.91
CA GLU A 211 -7.36 22.20 17.98
C GLU A 211 -6.74 22.32 19.38
N GLU A 212 -5.43 22.51 19.44
CA GLU A 212 -4.71 22.62 20.72
C GLU A 212 -4.83 24.03 21.29
N VAL A 213 -5.00 24.10 22.60
CA VAL A 213 -4.95 25.36 23.35
C VAL A 213 -3.51 25.71 23.72
N CYS A 214 -2.71 24.68 24.02
CA CYS A 214 -1.33 24.77 24.48
C CYS A 214 -0.52 23.54 24.05
N ASP A 215 0.80 23.62 24.16
CA ASP A 215 1.73 22.49 24.08
C ASP A 215 2.90 22.78 25.04
N GLY A 216 2.90 22.11 26.19
CA GLY A 216 3.84 22.37 27.27
C GLY A 216 3.80 23.86 27.70
N PRO A 217 4.88 24.64 27.52
CA PRO A 217 4.91 26.07 27.84
C PRO A 217 4.28 26.96 26.75
N LEU A 218 4.01 26.43 25.56
CA LEU A 218 3.42 27.21 24.47
C LEU A 218 1.90 27.28 24.64
N VAL A 219 1.31 28.43 24.40
CA VAL A 219 -0.14 28.64 24.55
C VAL A 219 -0.63 29.76 23.64
N LYS A 220 -1.87 29.64 23.15
CA LYS A 220 -2.52 30.74 22.43
C LYS A 220 -2.77 31.92 23.38
N THR A 221 -2.24 33.09 23.01
CA THR A 221 -2.35 34.34 23.78
C THR A 221 -3.78 34.65 24.22
N SER A 222 -4.78 34.42 23.34
CA SER A 222 -6.20 34.66 23.61
C SER A 222 -6.76 33.71 24.67
N GLU A 223 -6.41 32.43 24.61
CA GLU A 223 -6.86 31.42 25.56
C GLU A 223 -6.23 31.67 26.93
N LEU A 224 -4.94 32.01 26.98
CA LEU A 224 -4.27 32.37 28.23
C LEU A 224 -4.88 33.64 28.85
N ASP A 225 -5.17 34.68 28.06
CA ASP A 225 -5.83 35.90 28.54
C ASP A 225 -7.21 35.58 29.17
N ALA A 226 -8.02 34.75 28.50
CA ALA A 226 -9.34 34.35 28.98
C ALA A 226 -9.27 33.50 30.26
N PHE A 227 -8.37 32.52 30.30
CA PHE A 227 -8.13 31.68 31.46
C PHE A 227 -7.70 32.50 32.69
N CYS A 228 -6.77 33.43 32.50
CA CYS A 228 -6.28 34.27 33.60
C CYS A 228 -7.28 35.32 34.07
N ALA A 229 -8.09 35.89 33.19
CA ALA A 229 -9.20 36.76 33.60
C ALA A 229 -10.19 36.03 34.52
N SER A 230 -10.50 34.77 34.20
CA SER A 230 -11.40 33.94 35.03
C SER A 230 -10.78 33.55 36.38
N THR A 231 -9.48 33.26 36.40
CA THR A 231 -8.76 32.79 37.59
C THR A 231 -8.47 33.92 38.57
N CYS A 232 -8.02 35.08 38.07
CA CYS A 232 -7.60 36.20 38.91
C CYS A 232 -8.74 37.15 39.30
N GLY A 233 -9.92 37.01 38.66
CA GLY A 233 -11.08 37.84 38.96
C GLY A 233 -10.91 39.29 38.52
N GLY A 234 -11.28 39.60 37.28
CA GLY A 234 -11.36 40.99 36.80
C GLY A 234 -11.59 41.10 35.29
N ASP A 235 -12.08 42.27 34.87
CA ASP A 235 -12.33 42.61 33.45
C ASP A 235 -11.04 43.00 32.68
N GLU A 236 -9.88 42.89 33.32
CA GLU A 236 -8.62 43.42 32.81
C GLU A 236 -7.59 42.32 32.54
N LYS A 237 -6.75 42.57 31.52
CA LYS A 237 -5.77 41.60 31.06
C LYS A 237 -4.70 41.37 32.12
N VAL A 238 -4.62 40.16 32.63
CA VAL A 238 -3.59 39.67 33.55
C VAL A 238 -3.01 38.36 33.00
N ARG A 239 -1.73 38.10 33.25
CA ARG A 239 -1.10 36.81 32.98
C ARG A 239 -0.95 36.07 34.30
N CYS A 240 -1.21 34.77 34.27
CA CYS A 240 -1.22 33.85 35.40
C CYS A 240 -0.42 32.60 35.05
N ALA A 241 0.08 31.91 36.06
CA ALA A 241 0.73 30.63 35.87
C ALA A 241 -0.28 29.57 35.40
N PHE A 242 0.15 28.71 34.49
CA PHE A 242 -0.67 27.62 33.96
C PHE A 242 0.20 26.39 33.73
N THR A 243 -0.44 25.23 33.73
CA THR A 243 0.08 24.02 33.11
C THR A 243 -0.83 23.63 31.97
N CYS A 244 -0.25 23.19 30.87
CA CYS A 244 -1.04 22.59 29.81
C CYS A 244 -1.58 21.24 30.29
N ALA A 245 -2.86 20.94 30.02
CA ALA A 245 -3.41 19.61 30.27
C ALA A 245 -2.69 18.56 29.40
N ASP A 246 -2.67 17.30 29.86
CA ASP A 246 -2.01 16.19 29.13
C ASP A 246 -2.59 15.96 27.72
N ASP A 247 -3.82 16.41 27.47
CA ASP A 247 -4.49 16.36 26.17
C ASP A 247 -4.35 17.65 25.33
N CYS A 248 -3.71 18.68 25.86
CA CYS A 248 -3.54 20.00 25.27
C CYS A 248 -4.84 20.78 24.98
N LEU A 249 -5.98 20.33 25.49
CA LEU A 249 -7.29 20.94 25.23
C LEU A 249 -7.69 22.00 26.25
N ALA A 250 -6.94 22.11 27.34
CA ALA A 250 -7.23 23.05 28.41
C ALA A 250 -5.97 23.52 29.12
N LEU A 251 -6.08 24.70 29.72
CA LEU A 251 -5.14 25.20 30.70
C LEU A 251 -5.60 24.76 32.10
N GLN A 252 -4.66 24.32 32.91
CA GLN A 252 -4.87 23.94 34.30
C GLN A 252 -4.17 24.93 35.22
N GLN A 253 -4.79 25.21 36.38
CA GLN A 253 -4.16 26.04 37.39
C GLN A 253 -3.00 25.28 38.04
N THR A 254 -1.89 25.99 38.23
CA THR A 254 -0.79 25.49 39.05
C THR A 254 -1.18 25.51 40.52
N THR A 255 -0.67 24.55 41.30
CA THR A 255 -0.87 24.52 42.77
C THR A 255 -0.21 25.69 43.50
N ASP A 256 0.57 26.51 42.79
CA ASP A 256 1.21 27.71 43.30
C ASP A 256 0.69 28.93 42.52
N PRO A 257 -0.03 29.86 43.16
CA PRO A 257 -0.61 31.02 42.50
C PRO A 257 0.46 32.10 42.27
N GLN A 258 1.36 31.87 41.30
CA GLN A 258 2.50 32.76 41.12
C GLN A 258 2.22 34.01 40.26
N CYS A 259 0.97 34.32 39.86
CA CYS A 259 0.73 35.61 39.21
C CYS A 259 -0.72 36.06 38.98
N CYS A 260 -1.05 37.31 39.34
CA CYS A 260 -2.32 37.96 38.99
C CYS A 260 -2.25 39.50 38.84
N ILE A 261 -1.07 40.13 38.91
CA ILE A 261 -0.95 41.60 38.95
C ILE A 261 -0.51 42.17 37.59
N LYS A 262 -1.16 43.25 37.16
CA LYS A 262 -1.01 43.91 35.85
C LYS A 262 0.30 44.69 35.72
N LYS A 263 0.76 44.91 34.49
CA LYS A 263 1.86 45.84 34.17
C LYS A 263 1.60 47.25 34.71
N GLY A 264 2.60 47.81 35.37
CA GLY A 264 2.53 49.16 35.93
C GLY A 264 1.78 49.27 37.26
N GLU A 265 1.11 48.22 37.73
CA GLU A 265 0.55 48.20 39.09
C GLU A 265 1.66 48.07 40.13
N THR A 266 1.34 48.45 41.37
CA THR A 266 2.29 48.39 42.47
C THR A 266 2.66 46.95 42.74
N CYS A 267 3.96 46.66 42.81
CA CYS A 267 4.41 45.33 43.19
C CYS A 267 3.90 44.98 44.59
N PRO A 268 3.38 43.77 44.77
CA PRO A 268 2.95 43.29 46.07
C PRO A 268 4.17 43.19 46.98
N ASP A 269 3.97 43.45 48.27
CA ASP A 269 4.99 43.16 49.29
C ASP A 269 5.38 41.67 49.25
N PRO A 270 6.53 41.28 49.83
CA PRO A 270 6.98 39.88 49.86
C PRO A 270 5.97 38.90 50.48
N ASP A 271 5.04 39.42 51.28
CA ASP A 271 3.96 38.66 51.94
C ASP A 271 2.62 38.77 51.19
N GLY A 272 2.60 39.47 50.05
CA GLY A 272 1.43 39.63 49.20
C GLY A 272 1.10 38.34 48.43
N LEU A 273 -0.20 38.09 48.25
CA LEU A 273 -0.72 36.79 47.84
C LEU A 273 -0.38 36.39 46.38
N TYR A 274 0.04 37.32 45.51
CA TYR A 274 0.23 37.07 44.06
C TYR A 274 1.32 37.97 43.44
N PRO A 275 2.40 37.45 42.81
CA PRO A 275 3.41 38.23 42.08
C PRO A 275 2.90 38.96 40.80
N CYS A 276 3.72 39.88 40.27
CA CYS A 276 3.64 40.49 38.94
C CYS A 276 4.24 39.55 37.87
N CYS A 277 3.78 39.45 36.62
CA CYS A 277 4.46 38.64 35.57
C CYS A 277 4.00 38.97 34.13
N TRP A 278 3.44 40.14 33.89
CA TRP A 278 2.80 40.46 32.60
C TRP A 278 3.75 40.31 31.39
N GLU A 279 5.06 40.54 31.55
CA GLU A 279 6.07 40.43 30.50
C GLU A 279 6.98 39.19 30.58
N ILE A 280 6.78 38.28 31.53
CA ILE A 280 7.63 37.09 31.60
C ILE A 280 7.00 35.99 30.75
N ASP A 281 7.63 35.68 29.62
CA ASP A 281 7.24 34.58 28.72
C ASP A 281 7.16 33.23 29.45
N ASN A 282 7.87 33.09 30.58
CA ASN A 282 7.74 31.99 31.53
C ASN A 282 7.95 32.47 32.99
N PRO A 283 6.89 32.68 33.79
CA PRO A 283 6.98 33.22 35.15
C PRO A 283 7.79 32.34 36.13
N GLY A 284 8.20 31.12 35.74
CA GLY A 284 9.13 30.27 36.49
C GLY A 284 10.62 30.59 36.30
N SER A 285 10.98 31.62 35.51
CA SER A 285 12.39 32.01 35.31
C SER A 285 12.90 32.91 36.45
N LEU A 286 14.21 32.84 36.74
CA LEU A 286 14.88 33.52 37.86
C LEU A 286 14.89 35.07 37.80
N GLU A 287 14.19 35.69 36.86
CA GLU A 287 14.16 37.15 36.72
C GLU A 287 13.03 37.75 37.57
N SER A 288 13.37 38.79 38.35
CA SER A 288 12.36 39.50 39.14
C SER A 288 11.35 40.18 38.20
N PRO A 289 10.05 39.93 38.38
CA PRO A 289 9.01 40.54 37.54
C PRO A 289 8.73 42.01 37.85
N CYS A 290 9.41 42.57 38.85
CA CYS A 290 9.27 43.97 39.24
C CYS A 290 10.29 44.85 38.51
N SER A 291 9.85 46.04 38.12
CA SER A 291 10.68 47.16 37.69
C SER A 291 10.76 48.20 38.81
N GLY A 292 11.97 48.64 39.15
CA GLY A 292 12.21 49.57 40.25
C GLY A 292 13.43 49.19 41.08
N GLU A 293 13.64 49.93 42.17
CA GLU A 293 14.69 49.63 43.14
C GLU A 293 14.30 48.34 43.91
N LEU A 294 15.22 47.39 43.97
CA LEU A 294 15.07 46.16 44.74
C LEU A 294 16.10 46.19 45.87
N ILE A 295 15.65 46.09 47.13
CA ILE A 295 16.54 45.97 48.29
C ILE A 295 16.46 44.52 48.75
N ASP A 296 17.59 43.82 48.75
CA ASP A 296 17.68 42.39 49.10
C ASP A 296 16.73 41.48 48.29
N GLY A 297 16.50 41.81 47.02
CA GLY A 297 15.61 41.06 46.12
C GLY A 297 14.11 41.33 46.34
N LYS A 298 13.76 42.27 47.23
CA LYS A 298 12.37 42.66 47.52
C LYS A 298 12.00 43.98 46.83
N PRO A 299 10.77 44.14 46.34
CA PRO A 299 10.29 45.39 45.77
C PRO A 299 10.28 46.50 46.85
N THR A 300 10.81 47.69 46.57
CA THR A 300 10.65 48.85 47.44
C THR A 300 9.30 49.53 47.21
N GLU A 301 8.90 50.43 48.12
CA GLU A 301 7.73 51.30 47.94
C GLU A 301 7.86 52.08 46.61
N GLY A 302 6.97 51.78 45.65
CA GLY A 302 7.01 52.35 44.30
C GLY A 302 7.55 51.45 43.19
N ALA A 303 8.02 50.24 43.49
CA ALA A 303 8.27 49.22 42.48
C ALA A 303 6.96 48.86 41.76
N ARG A 304 7.04 48.70 40.44
CA ARG A 304 5.87 48.40 39.59
C ARG A 304 6.11 47.13 38.78
N CYS A 305 5.06 46.37 38.55
CA CYS A 305 5.12 45.21 37.67
C CYS A 305 5.66 45.60 36.29
N ARG A 306 6.64 44.83 35.77
CA ARG A 306 7.12 44.96 34.39
C ARG A 306 5.99 44.76 33.39
#